data_AF-A0A524NWF2-F1
#
_entry.id   AF-A0A524NWF2-F1
#
_cell.length_a   1.000
_cell.length_b   1.000
_cell.length_c   1.000
_cell.angle_alpha   90.00
_cell.angle_beta   90.00
_cell.angle_gamma   90.00
#
_symmetry.space_group_name_H-M   'P 1'
#
loop_
_entity.id
_entity.type
_entity.pdbx_description
1 polymer ?
#
loop_
_entity_poly.entity_id
_entity_poly.type
_entity_poly.pdbx_seq_one_letter_code
_entity_poly.pdbx_strand_id
1 'polypeptide(L)'
;MNYIPPILKKLKTQLKNWEKNEIILFGSQADFTAHGKSDTDIAVLSRNDNREENKVLYSKLLQNVPSQFDVHVFELLPLQVQASVIDNYQVIY
;
A
#
# COMPACT_ATOMS: atom_id res chain seq x y z
N MET A 1 9.49 23.08 5.52
CA MET A 1 9.16 22.01 6.50
C MET A 1 8.14 21.12 5.82
N ASN A 2 8.52 19.94 5.36
CA ASN A 2 7.59 19.05 4.65
C ASN A 2 6.58 18.52 5.66
N TYR A 3 5.32 18.96 5.53
CA TYR A 3 4.23 18.45 6.35
C TYR A 3 4.02 16.98 5.99
N ILE A 4 4.26 16.09 6.95
CA ILE A 4 3.91 14.67 6.82
C ILE A 4 2.58 14.50 7.55
N PRO A 5 1.50 14.15 6.83
CA PRO A 5 0.22 13.80 7.43
C PRO A 5 0.38 12.86 8.64
N PRO A 6 -0.33 13.08 9.76
CA PRO A 6 -0.26 12.24 10.95
C PRO A 6 -0.46 10.75 10.65
N ILE A 7 -1.30 10.45 9.64
CA ILE A 7 -1.57 9.09 9.19
C ILE A 7 -0.33 8.42 8.60
N LEU A 8 0.43 9.10 7.73
CA LEU A 8 1.67 8.55 7.16
C LEU A 8 2.72 8.29 8.23
N LYS A 9 2.82 9.16 9.25
CA LYS A 9 3.72 8.92 10.39
C LYS A 9 3.34 7.66 11.16
N LYS A 10 2.04 7.44 11.40
CA LYS A 10 1.53 6.22 12.04
C LYS A 10 1.82 4.98 11.20
N LEU A 11 1.55 5.04 9.90
CA LEU A 11 1.76 3.93 8.97
C LEU A 11 3.23 3.54 8.86
N LYS A 12 4.14 4.51 8.74
CA LYS A 12 5.58 4.25 8.76
C LYS A 12 5.99 3.47 10.02
N THR A 13 5.51 3.87 11.21
CA THR A 13 5.80 3.15 12.45
C THR A 13 5.26 1.72 12.44
N GLN A 14 4.02 1.51 11.99
CA GLN A 14 3.38 0.19 11.98
C GLN A 14 4.00 -0.76 10.94
N LEU A 15 4.46 -0.23 9.81
CA LEU A 15 5.07 -1.00 8.71
C LEU A 15 6.60 -0.98 8.76
N LYS A 16 7.22 -0.60 9.90
CA LYS A 16 8.67 -0.45 10.01
C LYS A 16 9.44 -1.73 9.65
N ASN A 17 8.91 -2.91 10.00
CA ASN A 17 9.51 -4.20 9.66
C ASN A 17 9.55 -4.49 8.15
N TRP A 18 8.84 -3.68 7.35
CA TRP A 18 8.68 -3.82 5.91
C TRP A 18 9.38 -2.71 5.12
N GLU A 19 10.18 -1.86 5.77
CA GLU A 19 10.80 -0.68 5.14
C GLU A 19 11.74 -0.97 3.96
N LYS A 20 12.13 -2.23 3.76
CA LYS A 20 12.92 -2.66 2.59
C LYS A 20 12.08 -2.83 1.32
N ASN A 21 10.76 -2.80 1.43
CA ASN A 21 9.85 -2.89 0.30
C ASN A 21 9.41 -1.48 -0.09
N GLU A 22 9.13 -1.28 -1.37
CA GLU A 22 8.47 -0.06 -1.87
C GLU A 22 6.98 -0.15 -1.52
N ILE A 23 6.53 0.66 -0.57
CA ILE A 23 5.15 0.60 -0.04
C ILE A 23 4.45 1.93 -0.26
N ILE A 24 3.28 1.87 -0.86
CA ILE A 24 2.41 3.01 -1.09
C ILE A 24 1.07 2.83 -0.38
N LEU A 25 0.51 3.94 0.10
CA LEU A 25 -0.88 4.07 0.50
C LEU A 25 -1.69 4.51 -0.72
N PHE A 26 -2.85 3.91 -0.94
CA PHE A 26 -3.76 4.29 -2.01
C PHE A 26 -5.22 4.31 -1.54
N GLY A 27 -6.14 4.61 -2.45
CA GLY A 27 -7.57 4.64 -2.18
C GLY A 27 -8.00 5.81 -1.29
N SER A 28 -9.09 5.62 -0.55
CA SER A 28 -9.78 6.69 0.19
C SER A 28 -8.90 7.43 1.22
N GLN A 29 -7.90 6.75 1.78
CA GLN A 29 -6.95 7.36 2.71
C GLN A 29 -5.87 8.20 2.01
N ALA A 30 -5.50 7.85 0.77
CA ALA A 30 -4.61 8.69 -0.05
C ALA A 30 -5.34 9.95 -0.56
N ASP A 31 -6.65 9.87 -0.77
CA ASP A 31 -7.50 11.01 -1.15
C ASP A 31 -7.82 11.95 0.04
N PHE A 32 -7.44 11.59 1.27
CA PHE A 32 -7.86 12.25 2.51
C PHE A 32 -9.39 12.37 2.67
N THR A 33 -10.15 11.57 1.92
CA THR A 33 -11.63 11.49 1.98
C THR A 33 -12.10 10.41 2.95
N ALA A 34 -11.17 9.62 3.48
CA ALA A 34 -11.40 8.59 4.49
C ALA A 34 -12.13 9.13 5.73
N HIS A 35 -13.24 8.48 6.07
CA HIS A 35 -13.99 8.68 7.31
C HIS A 35 -13.55 7.63 8.34
N GLY A 36 -13.61 7.94 9.64
CA GLY A 36 -12.88 7.30 10.76
C GLY A 36 -13.00 5.77 11.00
N LYS A 37 -13.52 4.98 10.05
CA LYS A 37 -13.54 3.51 10.03
C LYS A 37 -13.03 2.90 8.70
N SER A 38 -12.55 3.69 7.74
CA SER A 38 -12.07 3.16 6.46
C SER A 38 -10.89 2.21 6.66
N ASP A 39 -10.95 1.06 5.98
CA ASP A 39 -9.80 0.16 5.84
C ASP A 39 -8.61 0.91 5.23
N THR A 40 -7.39 0.48 5.57
CA THR A 40 -6.17 1.13 5.09
C THR A 40 -5.61 0.31 3.93
N ASP A 41 -5.83 0.78 2.71
CA ASP A 41 -5.36 0.12 1.49
C ASP A 41 -3.90 0.45 1.22
N ILE A 42 -3.03 -0.56 1.26
CA ILE A 42 -1.61 -0.42 0.94
C ILE A 42 -1.23 -1.34 -0.22
N ALA A 43 -0.32 -0.89 -1.07
CA ALA A 43 0.24 -1.72 -2.13
C ALA A 43 1.76 -1.78 -2.01
N VAL A 44 2.31 -2.97 -2.29
CA VAL A 44 3.74 -3.19 -2.47
C VAL A 44 4.04 -3.23 -3.95
N LEU A 45 5.06 -2.50 -4.40
CA LEU A 45 5.54 -2.58 -5.77
C LEU A 45 6.54 -3.74 -5.86
N SER A 46 6.23 -4.73 -6.70
CA SER A 46 7.14 -5.85 -6.95
C SER A 46 8.19 -5.54 -8.01
N ARG A 47 7.93 -4.54 -8.88
CA ARG A 47 8.75 -4.20 -10.06
C ARG A 47 8.97 -5.39 -11.00
N ASN A 48 8.02 -6.32 -10.99
CA ASN A 48 8.10 -7.57 -11.73
C ASN A 48 6.80 -7.81 -12.50
N ASP A 49 6.93 -8.17 -13.78
CA ASP A 49 5.80 -8.46 -14.66
C ASP A 49 5.32 -9.92 -14.55
N ASN A 50 6.07 -10.78 -13.84
CA ASN A 50 5.71 -12.18 -13.63
C ASN A 50 4.56 -12.30 -12.62
N ARG A 51 3.36 -12.55 -13.15
CA ARG A 51 2.13 -12.73 -12.37
C ARG A 51 2.21 -13.80 -11.30
N GLU A 52 2.87 -14.93 -11.56
CA GLU A 52 2.95 -16.03 -10.57
C GLU A 52 3.89 -15.69 -9.42
N GLU A 53 5.00 -15.03 -9.70
CA GLU A 53 5.91 -14.51 -8.66
C GLU A 53 5.20 -13.47 -7.78
N ASN A 54 4.40 -12.60 -8.40
CA ASN A 54 3.61 -11.61 -7.69
C ASN A 54 2.52 -12.23 -6.81
N LYS A 55 1.90 -13.34 -7.24
CA LYS A 55 0.96 -14.10 -6.39
C LYS A 55 1.66 -14.71 -5.17
N VAL A 56 2.88 -15.22 -5.34
CA VAL A 56 3.69 -15.74 -4.23
C VAL A 56 4.04 -14.62 -3.26
N LEU A 57 4.45 -13.45 -3.76
CA LEU A 57 4.67 -12.26 -2.93
C LEU A 57 3.40 -11.87 -2.18
N TYR A 58 2.26 -11.82 -2.87
CA TYR A 58 0.98 -11.47 -2.27
C TYR A 58 0.60 -12.41 -1.13
N SER A 59 0.74 -13.72 -1.34
CA SER A 59 0.52 -14.73 -0.29
C SER A 59 1.43 -14.53 0.93
N LYS A 60 2.70 -14.15 0.71
CA LYS A 60 3.64 -13.84 1.82
C LYS A 60 3.22 -12.57 2.56
N LEU A 61 2.76 -11.54 1.85
CA LEU A 61 2.27 -10.31 2.46
C LEU A 61 1.07 -10.58 3.36
N LEU A 62 0.07 -11.33 2.89
CA LEU A 62 -1.12 -11.69 3.66
C LEU A 62 -0.80 -12.42 4.98
N GLN A 63 0.28 -13.19 5.03
CA GLN A 63 0.67 -13.95 6.23
C GLN A 63 1.40 -13.11 7.28
N ASN A 64 2.06 -12.03 6.87
CA ASN A 64 3.01 -11.32 7.74
C ASN A 64 2.62 -9.86 7.97
N VAL A 65 1.81 -9.25 7.10
CA VAL A 65 1.30 -7.88 7.26
C VAL A 65 0.15 -7.91 8.28
N PRO A 66 0.08 -6.97 9.23
CA PRO A 66 -1.02 -6.91 10.19
C PRO A 66 -2.38 -6.87 9.49
N SER A 67 -3.34 -7.67 9.96
CA SER A 67 -4.67 -7.84 9.34
C SER A 67 -5.54 -6.58 9.31
N GLN A 68 -5.12 -5.51 9.96
CA GLN A 68 -5.76 -4.19 9.91
C GLN A 68 -5.51 -3.44 8.58
N PHE A 69 -4.62 -3.95 7.73
CA PHE A 69 -4.30 -3.40 6.42
C PHE A 69 -4.88 -4.30 5.33
N ASP A 70 -5.50 -3.70 4.33
CA ASP A 70 -5.78 -4.39 3.07
C ASP A 70 -4.54 -4.24 2.18
N VAL A 71 -3.72 -5.29 2.14
CA VAL A 71 -2.46 -5.28 1.41
C VAL A 71 -2.66 -5.80 0.01
N HIS A 72 -2.01 -5.18 -0.98
CA HIS A 72 -2.03 -5.60 -2.37
C HIS A 72 -0.61 -5.65 -2.94
N VAL A 73 -0.44 -6.36 -4.06
CA VAL A 73 0.71 -6.20 -4.94
C VAL A 73 0.25 -5.34 -6.10
N PHE A 74 0.91 -4.20 -6.33
CA PHE A 74 0.47 -3.20 -7.30
C PHE A 74 0.23 -3.80 -8.69
N GLU A 75 1.16 -4.64 -9.16
CA GLU A 75 1.12 -5.25 -10.49
C GLU A 75 0.02 -6.31 -10.65
N LEU A 76 -0.61 -6.77 -9.57
CA LEU A 76 -1.77 -7.66 -9.61
C LEU A 76 -3.11 -6.92 -9.68
N LEU A 77 -3.13 -5.62 -9.40
CA LEU A 77 -4.36 -4.82 -9.40
C LEU A 77 -4.92 -4.70 -10.83
N PRO A 78 -6.25 -4.57 -11.00
CA PRO A 78 -6.83 -4.24 -12.30
C PRO A 78 -6.24 -2.94 -12.87
N LEU A 79 -6.06 -2.85 -14.20
CA LEU A 79 -5.43 -1.69 -14.86
C LEU A 79 -6.07 -0.35 -14.48
N GLN A 80 -7.40 -0.32 -14.32
CA GLN A 80 -8.12 0.89 -13.90
C GLN A 80 -7.74 1.33 -12.49
N VAL A 81 -7.53 0.37 -11.58
CA VAL A 81 -7.07 0.64 -10.22
C VAL A 81 -5.61 1.09 -10.24
N GLN A 82 -4.76 0.43 -11.03
CA GLN A 82 -3.36 0.85 -11.19
C GLN A 82 -3.26 2.31 -11.68
N ALA A 83 -4.09 2.70 -12.66
CA ALA A 83 -4.15 4.08 -13.14
C ALA A 83 -4.56 5.06 -12.01
N SER A 84 -5.62 4.75 -11.27
CA SER A 84 -6.05 5.57 -10.13
C SER A 84 -4.99 5.69 -9.04
N VAL A 85 -4.24 4.62 -8.77
CA VAL A 85 -3.15 4.61 -7.81
C VAL A 85 -2.01 5.51 -8.30
N ILE A 86 -1.66 5.44 -9.59
CA ILE A 86 -0.63 6.32 -10.18
C ILE A 86 -1.05 7.80 -10.08
N ASP A 87 -2.33 8.08 -10.29
CA ASP A 87 -2.87 9.45 -10.20
C ASP A 87 -2.81 10.01 -8.77
N ASN A 88 -3.05 9.17 -7.76
CA ASN A 88 -2.95 9.57 -6.35
C ASN A 88 -2.52 8.44 -5.42
N TYR A 89 -1.23 8.42 -5.09
CA TYR A 89 -0.66 7.57 -4.05
C TYR A 89 0.17 8.40 -3.06
N GLN A 90 0.36 7.86 -1.87
CA GLN A 90 1.27 8.41 -0.88
C GLN A 90 2.37 7.41 -0.56
N VAL A 91 3.64 7.82 -0.68
CA VAL A 91 4.78 6.96 -0.38
C VAL A 91 4.92 6.76 1.12
N ILE A 92 4.95 5.49 1.55
CA ILE A 92 5.26 5.10 2.93
C ILE A 92 6.76 4.78 3.05
N TYR A 93 7.27 3.88 2.22
CA TYR A 93 8.68 3.46 2.17
C TYR A 93 9.15 3.33 0.73
#